data_AF-A0A0C3J8M2-F1
#
_entry.id   AF-A0A0C3J8M2-F1
#
_cell.length_a   1.000
_cell.length_b   1.000
_cell.length_c   1.000
_cell.angle_alpha   90.00
_cell.angle_beta   90.00
_cell.angle_gamma   90.00
#
_symmetry.space_group_name_H-M   'P 1'
#
loop_
_entity.id
_entity.type
_entity.pdbx_description
1 polymer ?
#
loop_
_entity_poly.entity_id
_entity_poly.type
_entity_poly.pdbx_seq_one_letter_code
_entity_poly.pdbx_strand_id
1 'polypeptide(L)'
;DCSINNTMIKDFANGSCSFLLNWEFAVQVTLQGEYDLGSTVIPFLSVNILCQLKEATTKSGKTNVPLIQKSASLTCIFIDHPTTIHHTFADDIESLFYIFIWILILYDGPLGHKHQDISHEKTLLGLWSEKVAKDLEISRCTKFTFLNDPSESRLDSEVSQYFQDLIPLANEWHILLGQSLLSGTAVQFSDIISLFDHFLASMPYKKPPEMMNAFQQIIAQHKALNSSMCLSQEDDMDAMSSKCLCEEVRSMDNPPIPNKHFKGM
;
A
#
# COMPACT_ATOMS: atom_id res chain seq x y z
N ASP A 1 2.82 -9.34 0.55
CA ASP A 1 2.67 -8.13 -0.29
C ASP A 1 1.85 -7.12 0.50
N CYS A 2 2.50 -6.37 1.38
CA CYS A 2 1.85 -5.33 2.18
C CYS A 2 1.94 -4.00 1.42
N SER A 3 0.79 -3.39 1.11
CA SER A 3 0.73 -2.08 0.45
C SER A 3 -0.35 -1.19 1.08
N ILE A 4 -0.35 0.10 0.72
CA ILE A 4 -1.41 1.03 1.13
C ILE A 4 -2.81 0.60 0.63
N ASN A 5 -2.89 -0.16 -0.47
CA ASN A 5 -4.16 -0.67 -0.98
C ASN A 5 -4.71 -1.85 -0.16
N ASN A 6 -3.89 -2.42 0.73
CA ASN A 6 -4.27 -3.50 1.63
C ASN A 6 -4.65 -2.97 3.02
N THR A 7 -4.74 -1.67 3.21
CA THR A 7 -5.11 -1.06 4.50
C THR A 7 -6.40 -0.27 4.37
N MET A 8 -7.24 -0.37 5.40
CA MET A 8 -8.46 0.43 5.51
C MET A 8 -8.58 0.95 6.93
N ILE A 9 -8.87 2.24 7.06
CA ILE A 9 -9.28 2.83 8.34
C ILE A 9 -10.79 3.00 8.28
N LYS A 10 -11.49 2.48 9.29
CA LYS A 10 -12.93 2.67 9.46
C LYS A 10 -13.19 3.42 10.75
N ASP A 11 -13.91 4.53 10.63
CA ASP A 11 -14.32 5.34 11.76
C ASP A 11 -15.59 4.76 12.40
N PHE A 12 -15.54 4.57 13.71
CA PHE A 12 -16.65 4.17 14.56
C PHE A 12 -16.95 5.27 15.58
N ALA A 13 -18.12 5.20 16.21
CA ALA A 13 -18.52 6.17 17.24
C ALA A 13 -17.55 6.23 18.45
N ASN A 14 -16.80 5.16 18.69
CA ASN A 14 -15.82 5.04 19.77
C ASN A 14 -14.36 5.24 19.30
N GLY A 15 -14.14 5.65 18.05
CA GLY A 15 -12.81 5.88 17.48
C GLY A 15 -12.60 5.17 16.15
N SER A 16 -11.43 5.35 15.56
CA SER A 16 -11.05 4.73 14.29
C SER A 16 -10.39 3.36 14.53
N CYS A 17 -10.67 2.38 13.68
CA CYS A 17 -9.93 1.11 13.66
C CYS A 17 -9.33 0.87 12.28
N SER A 18 -8.09 0.36 12.27
CA SER A 18 -7.39 -0.03 11.06
C SER A 18 -7.58 -1.53 10.78
N PHE A 19 -7.74 -1.88 9.52
CA PHE A 19 -7.94 -3.24 9.03
C PHE A 19 -6.94 -3.53 7.92
N LEU A 20 -6.40 -4.75 7.94
CA LEU A 20 -5.70 -5.32 6.79
C LEU A 20 -6.72 -6.07 5.91
N LEU A 21 -6.69 -5.75 4.63
CA LEU A 21 -7.58 -6.28 3.59
C LEU A 21 -6.79 -7.10 2.56
N ASN A 22 -7.54 -7.76 1.68
CA ASN A 22 -7.05 -8.54 0.54
C ASN A 22 -6.19 -9.75 0.92
N TRP A 23 -6.64 -10.51 1.92
CA TRP A 23 -6.01 -11.76 2.34
C TRP A 23 -6.06 -12.86 1.27
N GLU A 24 -6.79 -12.68 0.17
CA GLU A 24 -6.76 -13.58 -0.99
C GLU A 24 -5.38 -13.66 -1.66
N PHE A 25 -4.48 -12.71 -1.40
CA PHE A 25 -3.08 -12.74 -1.84
C PHE A 25 -2.13 -13.23 -0.73
N ALA A 26 -2.65 -13.71 0.40
CA ALA A 26 -1.83 -14.32 1.41
C ALA A 26 -1.17 -15.60 0.86
N VAL A 27 0.14 -15.67 0.97
CA VAL A 27 0.93 -16.80 0.53
C VAL A 27 1.26 -17.70 1.70
N GLN A 28 1.14 -19.02 1.51
CA GLN A 28 1.68 -19.96 2.47
C GLN A 28 3.20 -20.01 2.29
N VAL A 29 3.91 -19.49 3.28
CA VAL A 29 5.36 -19.53 3.32
C VAL A 29 5.82 -20.91 3.80
N THR A 30 6.86 -21.47 3.20
CA THR A 30 7.45 -22.73 3.65
C THR A 30 8.08 -22.57 5.04
N LEU A 31 8.46 -23.70 5.67
CA LEU A 31 9.22 -23.67 6.93
C LEU A 31 10.55 -22.93 6.79
N GLN A 32 11.07 -22.81 5.56
CA GLN A 32 12.30 -22.12 5.22
C GLN A 32 12.08 -20.64 4.86
N GLY A 33 10.86 -20.09 4.99
CA GLY A 33 10.61 -18.70 4.63
C GLY A 33 10.38 -18.47 3.13
N GLU A 34 10.19 -19.53 2.34
CA GLU A 34 10.13 -19.39 0.87
C GLU A 34 8.71 -19.40 0.32
N TYR A 35 8.47 -18.67 -0.78
CA TYR A 35 7.25 -18.78 -1.57
C TYR A 35 7.47 -18.35 -3.03
N ASP A 36 6.57 -18.79 -3.92
CA ASP A 36 6.59 -18.41 -5.34
C ASP A 36 5.90 -17.05 -5.54
N LEU A 37 6.66 -16.08 -6.05
CA LEU A 37 6.19 -14.74 -6.29
C LEU A 37 5.52 -14.63 -7.67
N GLY A 38 4.22 -14.36 -7.70
CA GLY A 38 3.46 -14.15 -8.94
C GLY A 38 3.36 -12.68 -9.36
N SER A 39 2.92 -11.82 -8.45
CA SER A 39 2.84 -10.37 -8.66
C SER A 39 3.13 -9.62 -7.37
N THR A 40 3.64 -8.40 -7.45
CA THR A 40 3.89 -7.56 -6.26
C THR A 40 3.94 -6.07 -6.58
N VAL A 41 3.72 -5.26 -5.54
CA VAL A 41 3.75 -3.78 -5.58
C VAL A 41 5.13 -3.26 -5.17
N ILE A 42 5.93 -2.85 -6.15
CA ILE A 42 7.36 -2.52 -5.95
C ILE A 42 7.66 -1.45 -4.90
N PRO A 43 6.89 -0.36 -4.80
CA PRO A 43 7.15 0.68 -3.82
C PRO A 43 7.28 0.20 -2.38
N PHE A 44 6.65 -0.92 -2.03
CA PHE A 44 6.61 -1.44 -0.67
C PHE A 44 7.52 -2.64 -0.44
N LEU A 45 8.18 -3.16 -1.48
CA LEU A 45 9.13 -4.25 -1.31
C LEU A 45 10.36 -3.84 -0.51
N SER A 46 10.83 -4.74 0.36
CA SER A 46 12.11 -4.58 1.05
C SER A 46 13.30 -4.58 0.08
N VAL A 47 14.41 -3.98 0.49
CA VAL A 47 15.69 -4.03 -0.23
C VAL A 47 16.13 -5.48 -0.47
N ASN A 48 15.92 -6.36 0.52
CA ASN A 48 16.24 -7.78 0.41
C ASN A 48 15.45 -8.46 -0.71
N ILE A 49 14.13 -8.26 -0.79
CA ILE A 49 13.29 -8.86 -1.83
C ILE A 49 13.63 -8.27 -3.21
N LEU A 50 13.96 -6.97 -3.28
CA LEU A 50 14.45 -6.34 -4.51
C LEU A 50 15.77 -6.95 -5.02
N CYS A 51 16.70 -7.31 -4.12
CA CYS A 51 17.93 -8.03 -4.47
C CYS A 51 17.59 -9.40 -5.08
N GLN A 52 16.74 -10.18 -4.43
CA GLN A 52 16.36 -11.52 -4.91
C GLN A 52 15.64 -11.48 -6.27
N LEU A 53 14.75 -10.51 -6.46
CA LEU A 53 14.09 -10.26 -7.75
C LEU A 53 15.09 -9.96 -8.87
N LYS A 54 16.09 -9.11 -8.59
CA LYS A 54 17.14 -8.81 -9.56
C LYS A 54 17.98 -10.04 -9.91
N GLU A 55 18.33 -10.84 -8.91
CA GLU A 55 19.07 -12.08 -9.16
C GLU A 55 18.25 -13.07 -9.99
N ALA A 56 16.97 -13.25 -9.68
CA ALA A 56 16.08 -14.14 -10.41
C ALA A 56 15.92 -13.70 -11.88
N THR A 57 15.72 -12.41 -12.12
CA THR A 57 15.62 -11.85 -13.49
C THR A 57 16.94 -11.98 -14.27
N THR A 58 18.09 -11.83 -13.60
CA THR A 58 19.41 -12.01 -14.24
C THR A 58 19.68 -13.48 -14.58
N LYS A 59 19.40 -14.41 -13.64
CA LYS A 59 19.62 -15.86 -13.81
C LYS A 59 18.72 -16.47 -14.89
N SER A 60 17.52 -15.93 -15.06
CA SER A 60 16.55 -16.36 -16.07
C SER A 60 17.10 -16.28 -17.50
N GLY A 61 18.07 -15.39 -17.78
CA GLY A 61 18.70 -15.23 -19.10
C GLY A 61 17.74 -14.80 -20.22
N LYS A 62 16.44 -14.73 -19.94
CA LYS A 62 15.39 -14.26 -20.83
C LYS A 62 15.35 -12.74 -20.73
N THR A 63 15.40 -12.09 -21.88
CA THR A 63 15.02 -10.69 -22.12
C THR A 63 13.54 -10.39 -21.83
N ASN A 64 12.80 -11.31 -21.21
CA ASN A 64 11.47 -11.07 -20.68
C ASN A 64 11.63 -10.25 -19.42
N VAL A 65 11.85 -8.95 -19.62
CA VAL A 65 11.69 -7.93 -18.58
C VAL A 65 10.32 -8.20 -17.93
N PRO A 66 10.25 -8.33 -16.59
CA PRO A 66 8.98 -8.51 -15.89
C PRO A 66 7.96 -7.49 -16.40
N LEU A 67 6.72 -7.89 -16.65
CA LEU A 67 5.73 -6.95 -17.16
C LEU A 67 5.46 -5.93 -16.06
N ILE A 68 5.89 -4.70 -16.29
CA ILE A 68 5.68 -3.59 -15.36
C ILE A 68 4.40 -2.88 -15.76
N GLN A 69 3.36 -3.01 -14.95
CA GLN A 69 2.09 -2.32 -15.17
C GLN A 69 1.95 -1.18 -14.16
N LYS A 70 1.70 0.04 -14.68
CA LYS A 70 1.35 1.20 -13.86
C LYS A 70 -0.17 1.17 -13.65
N SER A 71 -0.62 1.03 -12.40
CA SER A 71 -2.03 1.16 -12.03
C SER A 71 -2.17 2.24 -10.97
N ALA A 72 -2.95 3.30 -11.28
CA ALA A 72 -3.35 4.34 -10.32
C ALA A 72 -2.23 4.85 -9.36
N SER A 73 -1.04 5.13 -9.91
CA SER A 73 0.18 5.59 -9.22
C SER A 73 1.06 4.53 -8.55
N LEU A 74 0.70 3.25 -8.59
CA LEU A 74 1.52 2.14 -8.10
C LEU A 74 2.07 1.32 -9.26
N THR A 75 3.35 1.00 -9.14
CA THR A 75 4.07 0.16 -10.10
C THR A 75 4.04 -1.28 -9.61
N CYS A 76 3.34 -2.13 -10.35
CA CYS A 76 3.29 -3.56 -10.10
C CYS A 76 4.22 -4.29 -11.07
N ILE A 77 4.85 -5.36 -10.58
CA ILE A 77 5.58 -6.30 -11.42
C ILE A 77 4.82 -7.62 -11.47
N PHE A 78 4.61 -8.12 -12.67
CA PHE A 78 4.15 -9.48 -12.94
C PHE A 78 5.32 -10.35 -13.36
N ILE A 79 5.41 -11.51 -12.72
CA ILE A 79 6.48 -12.47 -12.92
C ILE A 79 5.91 -13.67 -13.65
N ASP A 80 6.20 -13.75 -14.95
CA ASP A 80 5.65 -14.78 -15.84
C ASP A 80 6.41 -16.13 -15.77
N HIS A 81 7.34 -16.26 -14.81
CA HIS A 81 8.10 -17.48 -14.57
C HIS A 81 8.18 -17.78 -13.07
N PRO A 82 8.35 -19.05 -12.66
CA PRO A 82 8.50 -19.40 -11.25
C PRO A 82 9.72 -18.69 -10.65
N THR A 83 9.47 -17.73 -9.76
CA THR A 83 10.49 -17.02 -8.99
C THR A 83 10.21 -17.27 -7.52
N THR A 84 10.95 -18.20 -6.93
CA THR A 84 10.91 -18.43 -5.49
C THR A 84 11.75 -17.37 -4.80
N ILE A 85 11.18 -16.73 -3.78
CA ILE A 85 11.87 -15.77 -2.93
C ILE A 85 11.84 -16.25 -1.48
N HIS A 86 12.83 -15.84 -0.71
CA HIS A 86 12.91 -16.02 0.73
C HIS A 86 12.46 -14.74 1.43
N HIS A 87 11.40 -14.85 2.23
CA HIS A 87 10.75 -13.78 2.98
C HIS A 87 10.82 -14.04 4.48
N THR A 88 10.91 -12.94 5.23
CA THR A 88 10.94 -12.91 6.67
C THR A 88 10.03 -11.80 7.19
N PHE A 89 9.70 -11.82 8.48
CA PHE A 89 8.95 -10.72 9.10
C PHE A 89 9.66 -9.36 9.00
N ALA A 90 10.99 -9.33 8.85
CA ALA A 90 11.74 -8.09 8.67
C ALA A 90 11.37 -7.40 7.34
N ASP A 91 11.06 -8.20 6.30
CA ASP A 91 10.59 -7.66 5.03
C ASP A 91 9.21 -6.98 5.19
N ASP A 92 8.33 -7.51 6.05
CA ASP A 92 7.04 -6.89 6.36
C ASP A 92 7.20 -5.60 7.17
N ILE A 93 8.11 -5.58 8.15
CA ILE A 93 8.43 -4.38 8.94
C ILE A 93 8.94 -3.26 8.03
N GLU A 94 9.85 -3.57 7.11
CA GLU A 94 10.36 -2.62 6.13
C GLU A 94 9.24 -2.15 5.17
N SER A 95 8.35 -3.06 4.75
CA SER A 95 7.18 -2.72 3.93
C SER A 95 6.25 -1.74 4.65
N LEU A 96 5.98 -1.96 5.95
CA LEU A 96 5.16 -1.07 6.78
C LEU A 96 5.80 0.32 6.92
N PHE A 97 7.12 0.38 7.07
CA PHE A 97 7.86 1.63 7.07
C PHE A 97 7.69 2.39 5.74
N TYR A 98 7.80 1.71 4.60
CA TYR A 98 7.56 2.35 3.30
C TYR A 98 6.12 2.84 3.12
N ILE A 99 5.12 2.11 3.62
CA ILE A 99 3.73 2.57 3.65
C ILE A 99 3.61 3.83 4.52
N PHE A 100 4.28 3.85 5.68
CA PHE A 100 4.29 5.01 6.56
C PHE A 100 4.88 6.24 5.85
N ILE A 101 6.08 6.14 5.27
CA ILE A 101 6.69 7.24 4.49
C ILE A 101 5.80 7.68 3.32
N TRP A 102 5.18 6.72 2.63
CA TRP A 102 4.23 6.99 1.55
C TRP A 102 3.06 7.86 2.01
N ILE A 103 2.52 7.58 3.20
CA ILE A 103 1.43 8.37 3.78
C ILE A 103 1.89 9.79 4.09
N LEU A 104 3.05 9.95 4.74
CA LEU A 104 3.56 11.26 5.18
C LEU A 104 3.83 12.22 4.00
N ILE A 105 4.26 11.68 2.85
CA ILE A 105 4.59 12.47 1.66
C ILE A 105 3.36 12.74 0.78
N LEU A 106 2.48 11.73 0.59
CA LEU A 106 1.42 11.81 -0.42
C LEU A 106 0.14 12.48 0.08
N TYR A 107 -0.12 12.54 1.38
CA TYR A 107 -1.38 13.04 1.92
C TYR A 107 -1.20 14.31 2.75
N ASP A 108 -2.22 15.16 2.75
CA ASP A 108 -2.28 16.44 3.46
C ASP A 108 -3.08 16.39 4.78
N GLY A 109 -3.48 15.18 5.20
CA GLY A 109 -4.06 14.94 6.51
C GLY A 109 -5.35 14.11 6.46
N PRO A 110 -6.36 14.45 7.28
CA PRO A 110 -7.52 13.59 7.48
C PRO A 110 -8.33 13.47 6.19
N LEU A 111 -9.12 12.39 6.08
CA LEU A 111 -9.94 12.06 4.91
C LEU A 111 -9.16 11.67 3.65
N GLY A 112 -7.83 11.53 3.73
CA GLY A 112 -7.02 11.01 2.63
C GLY A 112 -6.91 11.98 1.43
N HIS A 113 -7.00 13.29 1.69
CA HIS A 113 -6.71 14.29 0.67
C HIS A 113 -5.25 14.20 0.23
N LYS A 114 -5.01 14.11 -1.08
CA LYS A 114 -3.66 14.09 -1.65
C LYS A 114 -3.01 15.47 -1.53
N HIS A 115 -1.71 15.46 -1.29
CA HIS A 115 -0.86 16.64 -1.25
C HIS A 115 -0.81 17.30 -2.64
N GLN A 116 -1.31 18.53 -2.75
CA GLN A 116 -1.48 19.20 -4.04
C GLN A 116 -0.21 19.88 -4.55
N ASP A 117 0.66 20.30 -3.63
CA ASP A 117 1.85 21.11 -3.94
C ASP A 117 3.09 20.25 -4.26
N ILE A 118 2.96 18.93 -4.22
CA ILE A 118 4.07 18.01 -4.47
C ILE A 118 3.87 17.18 -5.73
N SER A 119 4.89 17.17 -6.58
CA SER A 119 4.92 16.31 -7.76
C SER A 119 5.49 14.95 -7.39
N HIS A 120 4.64 13.91 -7.40
CA HIS A 120 5.02 12.53 -7.07
C HIS A 120 6.28 12.05 -7.83
N GLU A 121 6.43 12.40 -9.11
CA GLU A 121 7.62 12.03 -9.91
C GLU A 121 8.93 12.64 -9.39
N LYS A 122 8.84 13.76 -8.66
CA LYS A 122 9.99 14.51 -8.13
C LYS A 122 10.32 14.15 -6.67
N THR A 123 9.51 13.32 -6.01
CA THR A 123 9.74 12.88 -4.64
C THR A 123 10.49 11.56 -4.59
N LEU A 124 10.87 11.15 -3.37
CA LEU A 124 11.38 9.81 -3.08
C LEU A 124 10.42 8.71 -3.57
N LEU A 125 9.11 8.93 -3.46
CA LEU A 125 8.09 7.97 -3.90
C LEU A 125 8.16 7.72 -5.42
N GLY A 126 8.44 8.76 -6.21
CA GLY A 126 8.64 8.64 -7.66
C GLY A 126 9.87 7.81 -8.03
N LEU A 127 10.92 7.83 -7.20
CA LEU A 127 12.10 6.97 -7.37
C LEU A 127 11.76 5.50 -7.07
N TRP A 128 10.98 5.27 -6.01
CA TRP A 128 10.59 3.93 -5.57
C TRP A 128 9.51 3.27 -6.43
N SER A 129 8.74 4.08 -7.18
CA SER A 129 7.62 3.62 -8.00
C SER A 129 7.85 3.81 -9.49
N GLU A 130 7.97 5.05 -9.97
CA GLU A 130 7.87 5.36 -11.39
C GLU A 130 9.16 5.03 -12.15
N LYS A 131 10.32 5.32 -11.55
CA LYS A 131 11.61 5.04 -12.20
C LYS A 131 11.92 3.55 -12.27
N VAL A 132 11.25 2.72 -11.46
CA VAL A 132 11.34 1.26 -11.49
C VAL A 132 10.94 0.68 -12.84
N ALA A 133 9.98 1.30 -13.53
CA ALA A 133 9.57 0.87 -14.86
C ALA A 133 10.73 0.86 -15.87
N LYS A 134 11.79 1.63 -15.60
CA LYS A 134 13.00 1.68 -16.41
C LYS A 134 14.07 0.73 -15.89
N ASP A 135 14.23 0.69 -14.57
CA ASP A 135 15.24 -0.15 -13.92
C ASP A 135 14.88 -0.40 -12.44
N LEU A 136 14.69 -1.67 -12.07
CA LEU A 136 14.43 -2.12 -10.70
C LEU A 136 15.57 -1.72 -9.75
N GLU A 137 16.80 -1.63 -10.27
CA GLU A 137 17.98 -1.23 -9.51
C GLU A 137 17.85 0.18 -8.96
N ILE A 138 17.12 1.08 -9.64
CA ILE A 138 16.90 2.43 -9.14
C ILE A 138 16.13 2.38 -7.82
N SER A 139 15.06 1.58 -7.72
CA SER A 139 14.31 1.43 -6.47
C SER A 139 15.21 0.89 -5.37
N ARG A 140 15.97 -0.16 -5.69
CA ARG A 140 16.85 -0.83 -4.73
C ARG A 140 17.93 0.11 -4.20
N CYS A 141 18.67 0.78 -5.09
CA CYS A 141 19.74 1.70 -4.73
C CYS A 141 19.19 2.89 -3.94
N THR A 142 18.07 3.48 -4.36
CA THR A 142 17.51 4.64 -3.66
C THR A 142 16.97 4.27 -2.28
N LYS A 143 16.32 3.12 -2.12
CA LYS A 143 15.93 2.58 -0.80
C LYS A 143 17.12 2.27 0.08
N PHE A 144 18.14 1.61 -0.47
CA PHE A 144 19.37 1.29 0.24
C PHE A 144 20.11 2.55 0.70
N THR A 145 20.29 3.53 -0.18
CA THR A 145 20.91 4.81 0.16
C THR A 145 20.06 5.54 1.20
N PHE A 146 18.74 5.61 1.00
CA PHE A 146 17.84 6.23 1.96
C PHE A 146 18.05 5.63 3.34
N LEU A 147 17.99 4.30 3.50
CA LEU A 147 18.18 3.63 4.80
C LEU A 147 19.57 3.77 5.41
N ASN A 148 20.64 3.88 4.61
CA ASN A 148 22.02 3.88 5.11
C ASN A 148 22.66 5.26 5.24
N ASP A 149 22.09 6.30 4.63
CA ASP A 149 22.64 7.65 4.65
C ASP A 149 21.72 8.62 5.41
N PRO A 150 22.07 8.99 6.66
CA PRO A 150 21.31 9.96 7.46
C PRO A 150 21.26 11.36 6.82
N SER A 151 22.12 11.69 5.86
CA SER A 151 22.09 12.99 5.16
C SER A 151 21.10 13.01 3.99
N GLU A 152 20.65 11.83 3.56
CA GLU A 152 19.65 11.63 2.50
C GLU A 152 18.22 11.45 3.05
N SER A 153 18.04 11.40 4.38
CA SER A 153 16.72 11.34 5.04
C SER A 153 16.00 12.69 5.02
N ARG A 154 15.93 13.35 3.86
CA ARG A 154 15.34 14.69 3.65
C ARG A 154 13.81 14.66 3.63
N LEU A 155 13.20 14.00 4.62
CA LEU A 155 11.76 13.97 4.79
C LEU A 155 11.20 15.37 5.07
N ASP A 156 11.98 16.24 5.70
CA ASP A 156 11.58 17.61 6.08
C ASP A 156 11.01 18.45 4.92
N SER A 157 11.49 18.22 3.69
CA SER A 157 11.05 18.97 2.50
C SER A 157 9.90 18.32 1.73
N GLU A 158 9.59 17.05 2.01
CA GLU A 158 8.58 16.29 1.26
C GLU A 158 7.33 15.97 2.10
N VAL A 159 7.47 15.92 3.42
CA VAL A 159 6.37 15.61 4.34
C VAL A 159 5.42 16.80 4.45
N SER A 160 4.12 16.53 4.35
CA SER A 160 3.08 17.55 4.53
C SER A 160 3.17 18.20 5.91
N GLN A 161 2.83 19.49 6.00
CA GLN A 161 2.82 20.23 7.26
C GLN A 161 1.96 19.54 8.33
N TYR A 162 0.88 18.88 7.91
CA TYR A 162 -0.01 18.14 8.80
C TYR A 162 0.72 17.02 9.59
N PHE A 163 1.72 16.39 8.97
CA PHE A 163 2.45 15.25 9.53
C PHE A 163 3.82 15.61 10.09
N GLN A 164 4.17 16.89 10.23
CA GLN A 164 5.49 17.31 10.72
C GLN A 164 5.86 16.72 12.08
N ASP A 165 4.89 16.60 12.98
CA ASP A 165 5.11 16.01 14.31
C ASP A 165 5.57 14.54 14.23
N LEU A 166 5.33 13.84 13.12
CA LEU A 166 5.69 12.43 12.90
C LEU A 166 7.08 12.23 12.28
N ILE A 167 7.76 13.30 11.85
CA ILE A 167 9.11 13.21 11.26
C ILE A 167 10.12 12.57 12.23
N PRO A 168 10.16 12.89 13.54
CA PRO A 168 11.08 12.23 14.47
C PRO A 168 10.89 10.70 14.51
N LEU A 169 9.64 10.23 14.52
CA LEU A 169 9.34 8.80 14.47
C LEU A 169 9.84 8.16 13.16
N ALA A 170 9.63 8.83 12.02
CA ALA A 170 10.11 8.37 10.73
C ALA A 170 11.64 8.25 10.70
N ASN A 171 12.35 9.22 11.26
CA ASN A 171 13.81 9.24 11.35
C ASN A 171 14.35 8.14 12.27
N GLU A 172 13.74 7.93 13.44
CA GLU A 172 14.19 6.86 14.35
C GLU A 172 13.93 5.47 13.77
N TRP A 173 12.78 5.25 13.11
CA TRP A 173 12.48 3.98 12.44
C TRP A 173 13.44 3.74 11.27
N HIS A 174 13.71 4.78 10.48
CA HIS A 174 14.72 4.78 9.42
C HIS A 174 16.10 4.34 9.94
N ILE A 175 16.58 4.95 11.03
CA ILE A 175 17.88 4.63 11.64
C ILE A 175 17.91 3.16 12.09
N LEU A 176 16.85 2.68 12.72
CA LEU A 176 16.74 1.30 13.18
C LEU A 176 16.85 0.29 12.02
N LEU A 177 16.14 0.55 10.92
CA LEU A 177 16.21 -0.27 9.71
C LEU A 177 17.60 -0.23 9.06
N GLY A 178 18.23 0.96 8.98
CA GLY A 178 19.59 1.12 8.46
C GLY A 178 20.63 0.33 9.27
N GLN A 179 20.57 0.41 10.61
CA GLN A 179 21.46 -0.35 11.48
C GLN A 179 21.28 -1.87 11.33
N SER A 180 20.04 -2.34 11.21
CA SER A 180 19.71 -3.75 10.93
C SER A 180 20.35 -4.20 9.61
N LEU A 181 20.21 -3.39 8.56
CA LEU A 181 20.75 -3.69 7.23
C LEU A 181 22.29 -3.81 7.23
N LEU A 182 22.98 -2.93 7.97
CA LEU A 182 24.45 -2.94 8.08
C LEU A 182 24.98 -4.06 8.97
N SER A 183 24.27 -4.37 10.06
CA SER A 183 24.69 -5.39 11.02
C SER A 183 24.27 -6.81 10.64
N GLY A 184 23.33 -6.95 9.69
CA GLY A 184 22.70 -8.22 9.35
C GLY A 184 21.76 -8.77 10.42
N THR A 185 21.42 -7.96 11.44
CA THR A 185 20.51 -8.36 12.52
C THR A 185 19.11 -7.90 12.21
N ALA A 186 18.17 -8.85 12.05
CA ALA A 186 16.79 -8.53 11.69
C ALA A 186 16.05 -7.74 12.78
N VAL A 187 15.44 -6.61 12.39
CA VAL A 187 14.51 -5.84 13.25
C VAL A 187 13.32 -6.70 13.66
N GLN A 188 12.97 -6.68 14.94
CA GLN A 188 11.82 -7.38 15.49
C GLN A 188 10.63 -6.43 15.66
N PHE A 189 9.41 -6.99 15.69
CA PHE A 189 8.21 -6.20 16.03
C PHE A 189 8.30 -5.53 17.40
N SER A 190 8.98 -6.15 18.37
CA SER A 190 9.20 -5.56 19.70
C SER A 190 9.99 -4.26 19.64
N ASP A 191 10.94 -4.14 18.71
CA ASP A 191 11.75 -2.94 18.53
C ASP A 191 10.87 -1.81 17.99
N ILE A 192 10.00 -2.13 17.02
CA ILE A 192 9.04 -1.18 16.45
C ILE A 192 7.99 -0.76 17.49
N ILE A 193 7.44 -1.68 18.26
CA ILE A 193 6.46 -1.36 19.32
C ILE A 193 7.10 -0.44 20.35
N SER A 194 8.32 -0.74 20.79
CA SER A 194 9.03 0.08 21.77
C SER A 194 9.31 1.49 21.23
N LEU A 195 9.67 1.60 19.95
CA LEU A 195 9.86 2.87 19.26
C LEU A 195 8.56 3.71 19.26
N PHE A 196 7.44 3.09 18.89
CA PHE A 196 6.14 3.77 18.86
C PHE A 196 5.70 4.18 20.27
N ASP A 197 5.84 3.31 21.27
CA ASP A 197 5.50 3.62 22.66
C ASP A 197 6.33 4.80 23.19
N HIS A 198 7.63 4.81 22.89
CA HIS A 198 8.51 5.92 23.27
C HIS A 198 8.08 7.24 22.63
N PHE A 199 7.84 7.22 21.32
CA PHE A 199 7.37 8.39 20.58
C PHE A 199 6.03 8.91 21.13
N LEU A 200 5.03 8.03 21.28
CA LEU A 200 3.71 8.40 21.80
C LEU A 200 3.77 8.95 23.23
N ALA A 201 4.66 8.44 24.08
CA ALA A 201 4.87 8.96 25.43
C ALA A 201 5.46 10.39 25.44
N SER A 202 6.21 10.76 24.39
CA SER A 202 6.79 12.11 24.24
C SER A 202 5.84 13.12 23.59
N MET A 203 4.80 12.65 22.91
CA MET A 203 3.86 13.52 22.20
C MET A 203 3.04 14.36 23.20
N PRO A 204 2.90 15.68 22.98
CA PRO A 204 2.06 16.50 23.83
C PRO A 204 0.61 16.03 23.68
N TYR A 205 -0.11 15.91 24.80
CA TYR A 205 -1.53 15.61 24.75
C TYR A 205 -2.27 16.69 23.96
N LYS A 206 -2.71 16.34 22.75
CA LYS A 206 -3.63 17.13 21.94
C LYS A 206 -4.98 16.44 22.01
N LYS A 207 -6.04 17.19 22.33
CA LYS A 207 -7.41 16.68 22.19
C LYS A 207 -7.56 16.18 20.74
N PRO A 208 -8.06 14.95 20.50
CA PRO A 208 -8.28 14.47 19.15
C PRO A 208 -9.10 15.50 18.37
N PRO A 209 -8.77 15.76 17.10
CA PRO A 209 -9.61 16.63 16.28
C PRO A 209 -11.03 16.08 16.32
N GLU A 210 -12.00 16.94 16.62
CA GLU A 210 -13.41 16.55 16.61
C GLU A 210 -13.79 16.19 15.17
N MET A 211 -13.74 14.90 14.84
CA MET A 211 -14.18 14.35 13.54
C MET A 211 -15.69 14.56 13.29
N MET A 212 -16.40 15.15 14.25
CA MET A 212 -17.85 15.24 14.31
C MET A 212 -18.48 16.03 13.17
N ASN A 213 -17.82 17.02 12.58
CA ASN A 213 -18.51 17.89 11.61
C ASN A 213 -18.49 17.36 10.17
N ALA A 214 -17.37 16.84 9.67
CA ALA A 214 -17.28 16.45 8.26
C ALA A 214 -18.02 15.13 7.95
N PHE A 215 -17.90 14.11 8.81
CA PHE A 215 -18.58 12.82 8.59
C PHE A 215 -20.09 12.93 8.78
N GLN A 216 -20.54 13.70 9.78
CA GLN A 216 -21.98 14.01 9.93
C GLN A 216 -22.49 14.85 8.76
N GLN A 217 -21.69 15.79 8.24
CA GLN A 217 -22.04 16.53 7.02
C GLN A 217 -22.10 15.63 5.78
N ILE A 218 -21.16 14.70 5.60
CA ILE A 218 -21.18 13.74 4.48
C ILE A 218 -22.40 12.83 4.60
N ILE A 219 -22.69 12.29 5.79
CA ILE A 219 -23.91 11.49 6.04
C ILE A 219 -25.17 12.33 5.79
N ALA A 220 -25.20 13.58 6.26
CA ALA A 220 -26.33 14.48 6.07
C ALA A 220 -26.53 14.85 4.59
N GLN A 221 -25.45 15.11 3.85
CA GLN A 221 -25.48 15.36 2.41
C GLN A 221 -25.93 14.12 1.64
N HIS A 222 -25.43 12.94 1.99
CA HIS A 222 -25.82 11.69 1.33
C HIS A 222 -27.29 11.35 1.60
N LYS A 223 -27.77 11.57 2.83
CA LYS A 223 -29.20 11.47 3.17
C LYS A 223 -30.03 12.50 2.43
N ALA A 224 -29.59 13.76 2.33
CA ALA A 224 -30.29 14.81 1.59
C ALA A 224 -30.37 14.51 0.10
N LEU A 225 -29.30 13.98 -0.51
CA LEU A 225 -29.24 13.59 -1.92
C LEU A 225 -30.22 12.44 -2.21
N ASN A 226 -30.22 11.40 -1.36
CA ASN A 226 -31.12 10.25 -1.53
C ASN A 226 -32.59 10.62 -1.28
N SER A 227 -32.85 11.56 -0.37
CA SER A 227 -34.20 12.10 -0.14
C SER A 227 -34.68 12.96 -1.31
N SER A 228 -33.76 13.70 -1.96
CA SER A 228 -34.03 14.51 -3.16
C SER A 228 -34.29 13.66 -4.41
N MET A 229 -33.63 12.50 -4.58
CA MET A 229 -33.87 11.62 -5.72
C MET A 229 -35.19 10.83 -5.59
N CYS A 230 -35.65 10.54 -4.36
CA CYS A 230 -36.95 9.92 -4.13
C CYS A 230 -38.13 10.84 -4.47
N LEU A 231 -37.98 12.17 -4.28
CA LEU A 231 -39.05 13.14 -4.57
C LEU A 231 -39.25 13.41 -6.08
N SER A 232 -38.29 13.05 -6.93
CA SER A 232 -38.40 13.25 -8.38
C SER A 232 -39.03 12.07 -9.15
N GLN A 233 -39.46 11.01 -8.46
CA GLN A 233 -40.02 9.81 -9.09
C GLN A 233 -41.51 9.55 -8.82
N GLU A 234 -42.19 10.42 -8.06
CA GLU A 234 -43.62 10.23 -7.75
C GLU A 234 -44.59 11.01 -8.66
N ASP A 235 -44.11 11.86 -9.58
CA ASP A 235 -45.01 12.67 -10.43
C ASP A 235 -45.13 12.22 -11.90
N ASP A 236 -44.53 11.09 -12.30
CA ASP A 236 -44.65 10.64 -13.70
C ASP A 236 -44.49 9.12 -13.86
N MET A 237 -45.49 8.34 -13.44
CA MET A 237 -45.81 7.02 -14.03
C MET A 237 -47.14 6.50 -13.49
N ASP A 238 -48.23 7.13 -13.91
CA ASP A 238 -49.56 6.53 -13.89
C ASP A 238 -50.01 6.25 -15.32
N ALA A 239 -49.35 5.29 -15.99
CA ALA A 239 -49.88 4.62 -17.18
C ALA A 239 -49.06 3.39 -17.58
N MET A 240 -49.73 2.24 -17.47
CA MET A 240 -49.58 1.05 -18.32
C MET A 240 -48.46 0.02 -18.04
N SER A 241 -48.94 -1.08 -17.47
CA SER A 241 -48.97 -2.43 -18.08
C SER A 241 -47.82 -3.39 -17.74
N SER A 242 -48.17 -4.26 -16.80
CA SER A 242 -47.66 -5.62 -16.61
C SER A 242 -47.33 -6.35 -17.91
N LYS A 243 -46.04 -6.61 -18.15
CA LYS A 243 -45.57 -7.82 -18.82
C LYS A 243 -44.35 -8.38 -18.11
N CYS A 244 -44.60 -9.49 -17.42
CA CYS A 244 -43.62 -10.49 -17.04
C CYS A 244 -42.84 -10.96 -18.28
N LEU A 245 -41.52 -10.94 -18.22
CA LEU A 245 -40.65 -11.79 -19.04
C LEU A 245 -39.32 -12.01 -18.31
N CYS A 246 -39.11 -13.28 -17.97
CA CYS A 246 -37.86 -13.87 -17.52
C CYS A 246 -36.74 -13.72 -18.56
N GLU A 247 -35.52 -13.88 -18.07
CA GLU A 247 -34.28 -14.22 -18.79
C GLU A 247 -33.71 -13.17 -19.76
N GLU A 248 -32.55 -12.61 -19.41
CA GLU A 248 -31.30 -12.99 -20.09
C GLU A 248 -30.08 -12.48 -19.29
N VAL A 249 -29.49 -13.37 -18.48
CA VAL A 249 -28.12 -13.23 -17.99
C VAL A 249 -27.21 -13.75 -19.10
N ARG A 250 -26.51 -12.84 -19.79
CA ARG A 250 -25.32 -13.12 -20.60
C ARG A 250 -24.33 -11.97 -20.34
N SER A 251 -23.23 -12.23 -19.65
CA SER A 251 -22.01 -12.92 -20.13
C SER A 251 -21.16 -12.01 -21.02
N MET A 252 -19.83 -12.17 -20.88
CA MET A 252 -18.68 -11.57 -21.60
C MET A 252 -18.00 -10.45 -20.77
N ASP A 253 -16.75 -10.53 -20.30
CA ASP A 253 -15.62 -11.41 -20.65
C ASP A 253 -14.63 -11.53 -19.47
N ASN A 254 -14.43 -12.74 -18.96
CA ASN A 254 -13.22 -13.11 -18.21
C ASN A 254 -12.40 -14.06 -19.09
N PRO A 255 -11.08 -13.85 -19.26
CA PRO A 255 -10.24 -14.79 -19.97
C PRO A 255 -10.11 -16.12 -19.20
N PRO A 256 -9.90 -17.26 -19.90
CA PRO A 256 -9.99 -18.59 -19.32
C PRO A 256 -8.82 -18.90 -18.39
N ILE A 257 -9.16 -19.39 -17.19
CA ILE A 257 -8.22 -19.99 -16.24
C ILE A 257 -7.78 -21.36 -16.81
N PRO A 258 -6.47 -21.68 -16.88
CA PRO A 258 -6.03 -23.01 -17.25
C PRO A 258 -6.27 -24.00 -16.11
N ASN A 259 -7.16 -24.97 -16.33
CA ASN A 259 -7.34 -26.15 -15.48
C ASN A 259 -6.03 -26.93 -15.34
N LYS A 260 -5.42 -26.93 -14.15
CA LYS A 260 -4.47 -27.98 -13.76
C LYS A 260 -5.20 -29.03 -12.93
N HIS A 261 -5.46 -30.16 -13.57
CA HIS A 261 -5.87 -31.39 -12.91
C HIS A 261 -4.76 -31.85 -11.96
N PHE A 262 -5.05 -31.86 -10.66
CA PHE A 262 -4.28 -32.66 -9.71
C PHE A 262 -4.68 -34.12 -9.90
N LYS A 263 -3.76 -34.91 -10.48
CA LYS A 263 -3.74 -36.36 -10.27
C LYS A 263 -2.95 -36.60 -9.00
N GLY A 264 -3.60 -37.21 -8.02
CA GLY A 264 -2.93 -37.67 -6.80
C GLY A 264 -1.92 -38.78 -7.08
N MET A 265 -0.86 -38.75 -6.29
CA MET A 265 -0.15 -39.91 -5.75
C MET A 265 0.19 -39.59 -4.30
#